data_AF-A0A2E9QJ52-F1
#
_entry.id   AF-A0A2E9QJ52-F1
#
_cell.length_a   1.000
_cell.length_b   1.000
_cell.length_c   1.000
_cell.angle_alpha   90.00
_cell.angle_beta   90.00
_cell.angle_gamma   90.00
#
_symmetry.space_group_name_H-M   'P 1'
#
loop_
_entity.id
_entity.type
_entity.pdbx_description
1 polymer ?
#
loop_
_entity_poly.entity_id
_entity_poly.type
_entity_poly.pdbx_seq_one_letter_code
_entity_poly.pdbx_strand_id
1 'polypeptide(L)' 'MKYYKTKNKDMIKGGEFLIRDQESKDIFIPEDFTEEQKMMASATTDFVGKELDPYRERFEKKDYKLT' A
#
# COMPACT_ATOMS: atom_id res chain seq x y z
N MET A 1 31.69 16.10 -9.60
CA MET A 1 31.01 15.01 -8.86
C MET A 1 30.63 15.54 -7.48
N LYS A 2 29.36 15.89 -7.22
CA LYS A 2 28.91 16.35 -5.88
C LYS A 2 28.42 15.14 -5.10
N TYR A 3 29.07 14.81 -3.99
CA TYR A 3 28.60 13.77 -3.08
C TYR A 3 27.39 14.30 -2.29
N TYR A 4 26.20 13.75 -2.55
CA TYR A 4 25.05 13.96 -1.68
C TYR A 4 25.27 13.13 -0.42
N LYS A 5 25.52 13.82 0.70
CA LYS A 5 25.58 13.20 2.02
C LYS A 5 24.15 12.80 2.40
N THR A 6 23.84 11.51 2.34
CA THR A 6 22.57 10.98 2.83
C THR A 6 22.47 11.30 4.32
N LYS A 7 21.54 12.18 4.72
CA LYS A 7 21.18 12.32 6.13
C LYS A 7 20.61 10.97 6.56
N ASN A 8 21.34 10.23 7.40
CA ASN A 8 20.78 9.11 8.15
C ASN A 8 19.69 9.70 9.06
N LYS A 9 18.45 9.66 8.59
CA LYS A 9 17.28 9.87 9.44
C LYS A 9 17.17 8.59 10.27
N ASP A 10 17.14 8.71 11.59
CA ASP A 10 16.92 7.56 12.47
C ASP A 10 15.59 6.91 12.11
N MET A 11 15.65 5.86 11.28
CA MET A 11 14.47 5.12 10.84
C MET A 11 14.07 4.13 11.93
N ILE A 12 12.76 4.04 12.18
CA ILE A 12 12.21 3.03 13.08
C ILE A 12 12.51 1.65 12.51
N LYS A 13 13.18 0.81 13.31
CA LYS A 13 13.48 -0.57 12.96
C LYS A 13 12.28 -1.46 13.24
N GLY A 14 12.13 -2.53 12.45
CA GLY A 14 11.12 -3.55 12.71
C GLY A 14 11.27 -4.14 14.11
N GLY A 15 10.18 -4.18 14.89
CA GLY A 15 10.17 -4.69 16.27
C GLY A 15 10.68 -3.73 17.34
N GLU A 16 11.13 -2.53 16.97
CA GLU A 16 11.70 -1.54 17.92
C GLU A 16 10.67 -1.03 18.94
N PHE A 17 9.38 -1.09 18.61
CA PHE A 17 8.26 -0.74 19.49
C PHE A 17 8.21 -1.57 20.79
N LEU A 18 8.87 -2.74 20.85
CA LEU A 18 8.90 -3.59 22.05
C LEU A 18 9.82 -3.05 23.15
N ILE A 19 10.82 -2.25 22.79
CA ILE A 19 11.90 -1.81 23.69
C ILE A 19 12.03 -0.29 23.75
N ARG A 20 11.30 0.44 22.91
CA ARG A 20 11.31 1.89 22.82
C ARG A 20 9.94 2.42 22.46
N ASP A 21 9.45 3.39 23.23
CA ASP A 21 8.20 4.08 22.93
C ASP A 21 8.27 4.80 21.58
N GLN A 22 7.16 4.78 20.83
CA GLN A 22 7.00 5.47 19.56
C GLN A 22 5.98 6.60 19.73
N GLU A 23 6.26 7.77 19.16
CA GLU A 23 5.30 8.87 19.16
C GLU A 23 4.25 8.66 18.06
N SER A 24 3.04 9.20 18.26
CA SER A 24 1.94 9.06 17.28
C SER A 24 2.30 9.61 15.90
N LYS A 25 3.10 10.68 15.83
CA LYS A 25 3.56 11.30 14.58
C LYS A 25 4.45 10.39 13.73
N ASP A 26 4.99 9.33 14.32
CA ASP A 26 5.89 8.39 13.66
C ASP A 26 5.16 7.11 13.20
N ILE A 27 3.84 7.03 13.45
CA ILE A 27 2.97 5.92 13.05
C ILE A 27 2.15 6.38 11.85
N PHE A 28 2.21 5.62 10.76
CA PHE A 28 1.37 5.84 9.60
C PHE A 28 0.00 5.17 9.79
N ILE A 29 -1.07 5.93 9.63
CA ILE A 29 -2.47 5.48 9.74
C ILE A 29 -3.24 5.73 8.44
N PRO A 30 -4.41 5.08 8.20
CA PRO A 30 -5.18 5.31 6.98
C PRO A 30 -5.59 6.77 6.74
N GLU A 31 -5.78 7.55 7.81
CA GLU A 31 -6.06 8.97 7.74
C GLU A 31 -4.91 9.78 7.14
N ASP A 32 -3.67 9.26 7.16
CA ASP A 32 -2.49 9.89 6.57
C ASP A 32 -2.39 9.67 5.05
N PHE A 33 -3.27 8.86 4.45
CA PHE A 33 -3.25 8.66 2.99
C PHE A 33 -3.48 9.99 2.27
N THR A 34 -2.61 10.26 1.29
CA THR A 34 -2.77 11.40 0.40
C THR A 34 -3.98 11.20 -0.53
N GLU A 35 -4.48 12.29 -1.11
CA GLU A 35 -5.59 12.21 -2.06
C GLU A 35 -5.25 11.35 -3.28
N GLU A 36 -4.02 11.42 -3.79
CA GLU A 36 -3.58 10.54 -4.89
C GLU A 36 -3.59 9.05 -4.50
N GLN A 37 -3.18 8.73 -3.27
CA GLN A 37 -3.22 7.35 -2.75
C GLN A 37 -4.66 6.86 -2.61
N LYS A 38 -5.57 7.71 -2.12
CA LYS A 38 -7.01 7.40 -2.05
C LYS A 38 -7.62 7.21 -3.44
N MET A 39 -7.27 8.06 -4.40
CA MET A 39 -7.72 7.93 -5.79
C MET A 39 -7.27 6.60 -6.40
N MET A 40 -6.03 6.18 -6.15
CA MET A 40 -5.50 4.89 -6.62
C MET A 40 -6.25 3.70 -5.99
N ALA A 41 -6.56 3.78 -4.69
CA ALA A 41 -7.37 2.78 -4.01
C ALA A 41 -8.78 2.70 -4.60
N SER A 42 -9.41 3.85 -4.88
CA SER A 42 -10.72 3.92 -5.52
C SER A 42 -10.70 3.32 -6.93
N ALA A 43 -9.71 3.66 -7.76
CA ALA A 43 -9.58 3.14 -9.12
C ALA A 43 -9.41 1.60 -9.14
N THR A 44 -8.63 1.08 -8.18
CA THR A 44 -8.44 -0.37 -8.02
C THR A 44 -9.72 -1.05 -7.59
N THR A 45 -10.45 -0.47 -6.64
CA THR A 45 -11.76 -0.97 -6.18
C THR A 45 -12.77 -1.03 -7.32
N ASP A 46 -12.82 0.02 -8.13
CA ASP A 46 -13.66 0.09 -9.32
C ASP A 46 -13.33 -0.98 -10.35
N PHE A 47 -12.04 -1.20 -10.61
CA PHE A 47 -11.57 -2.23 -11.52
C PHE A 47 -11.97 -3.63 -11.04
N VAL A 48 -11.78 -3.93 -9.74
CA VAL A 48 -12.20 -5.21 -9.16
C VAL A 48 -13.70 -5.43 -9.37
N GLY A 49 -14.52 -4.44 -9.04
CA GLY A 49 -15.98 -4.56 -9.15
C GLY A 49 -16.49 -4.67 -10.59
N LYS A 50 -15.83 -4.04 -11.56
CA LYS A 50 -16.27 -4.00 -12.97
C LYS A 50 -15.68 -5.12 -13.82
N GLU A 51 -14.41 -5.44 -13.59
CA GLU A 51 -13.62 -6.32 -14.48
C GLU A 51 -13.30 -7.67 -13.85
N LEU A 52 -13.34 -7.82 -12.53
CA LEU A 52 -13.02 -9.09 -11.86
C LEU A 52 -14.26 -9.79 -11.32
N ASP A 53 -15.05 -9.10 -10.49
CA ASP A 53 -16.20 -9.70 -9.81
C ASP A 53 -17.24 -10.32 -10.77
N PRO A 54 -17.59 -9.73 -11.93
CA PRO A 54 -18.53 -10.34 -12.87
C PRO A 54 -18.05 -11.67 -13.45
N TYR A 55 -16.73 -11.90 -13.49
CA TYR A 55 -16.11 -13.10 -14.06
C TYR A 55 -15.50 -14.01 -13.00
N ARG A 56 -15.76 -13.75 -11.70
CA ARG A 56 -15.14 -14.44 -10.58
C ARG A 56 -15.32 -15.96 -10.64
N GLU A 57 -16.53 -16.45 -10.89
CA GLU A 57 -16.79 -17.89 -11.03
C GLU A 57 -16.01 -18.54 -12.18
N ARG A 58 -15.76 -17.79 -13.26
CA ARG A 58 -15.01 -18.27 -14.42
C ARG A 58 -13.53 -18.40 -14.09
N PHE A 59 -12.97 -17.44 -13.33
CA PHE A 59 -11.60 -17.52 -12.83
C PHE A 59 -11.40 -18.68 -11.86
N GLU A 60 -12.34 -18.91 -10.93
CA GLU A 60 -12.29 -20.05 -9.99
C GLU A 60 -12.30 -21.40 -10.70
N LYS A 61 -13.00 -21.49 -11.85
CA LYS A 61 -13.03 -22.69 -12.71
C LYS A 61 -11.76 -22.85 -13.58
N LYS A 62 -10.74 -22.01 -13.39
CA LYS A 62 -9.48 -21.99 -14.17
C LYS A 62 -9.67 -21.84 -15.68
N ASP A 63 -10.74 -21.16 -16.11
CA ASP A 63 -10.94 -20.88 -17.52
C ASP A 63 -10.10 -19.66 -17.95
N TYR A 64 -8.84 -19.94 -18.32
CA TYR A 64 -7.83 -18.95 -18.70
C TYR A 64 -8.08 -18.26 -20.06
N LYS A 65 -9.20 -18.53 -20.74
CA LYS A 65 -9.47 -17.96 -22.08
C LYS A 65 -9.78 -16.45 -22.09
N LEU A 66 -9.82 -15.78 -20.95
CA LEU A 66 -10.01 -14.33 -20.84
C LEU A 66 -8.68 -13.55 -20.64
N THR A 67 -7.54 -14.25 -20.63
CA THR A 67 -6.18 -13.71 -20.50
C THR A 67 -5.35 -14.03 -21.74
#